data_AF-A0AA88ZA37-F1
#
_entry.id   AF-A0AA88ZA37-F1
#
_cell.length_a   1.000
_cell.length_b   1.000
_cell.length_c   1.000
_cell.angle_alpha   90.00
_cell.angle_beta   90.00
_cell.angle_gamma   90.00
#
_symmetry.space_group_name_H-M   'P 1'
#
loop_
_entity.id
_entity.type
_entity.pdbx_description
1 polymer ?
#
loop_
_entity_poly.entity_id
_entity_poly.type
_entity_poly.pdbx_seq_one_letter_code
_entity_poly.pdbx_strand_id
1 'polypeptide(L)'
;MNKLLPTMIALLAGGGIGAPPLHAAGTMDAPPCSAAHAADRGGGNVAMPGASVRSFSTAGCSGAVLQGDRATAIVDGDRVELRDGVVYVNGRSYGAVTPAQTVEYEAARERRTLKVDGKIRAPLR
;
A
#
# COMPACT_ATOMS: atom_id res chain seq x y z
N MET A 1 -26.31 27.20 62.28
CA MET A 1 -24.97 26.62 62.52
C MET A 1 -24.68 25.62 61.42
N ASN A 2 -23.49 25.76 60.79
CA ASN A 2 -22.85 24.81 59.85
C ASN A 2 -23.30 25.01 58.38
N LYS A 3 -22.46 25.06 57.32
CA LYS A 3 -21.07 24.64 57.10
C LYS A 3 -20.42 25.52 56.01
N LEU A 4 -19.25 26.09 56.27
CA LEU A 4 -18.30 26.55 55.24
C LEU A 4 -17.48 25.33 54.79
N LEU A 5 -17.49 25.03 53.49
CA LEU A 5 -16.59 24.06 52.86
C LEU A 5 -15.68 24.82 51.88
N PRO A 6 -14.35 24.62 51.93
CA PRO A 6 -13.44 25.20 50.95
C PRO A 6 -13.46 24.39 49.65
N THR A 7 -13.51 25.11 48.53
CA THR A 7 -13.36 24.59 47.18
C THR A 7 -11.89 24.19 46.96
N MET A 8 -11.62 22.88 46.88
CA MET A 8 -10.30 22.36 46.51
C MET A 8 -10.08 22.52 45.00
N ILE A 9 -9.00 23.22 44.64
CA ILE A 9 -8.46 23.35 43.28
C ILE A 9 -7.70 22.05 42.97
N ALA A 10 -8.15 21.30 41.96
CA ALA A 10 -7.45 20.11 41.47
C ALA A 10 -6.45 20.50 40.37
N LEU A 11 -5.19 20.12 40.59
CA LEU A 11 -4.04 20.31 39.69
C LEU A 11 -4.23 19.59 38.34
N LEU A 12 -3.86 20.28 37.26
CA LEU A 12 -3.48 19.67 35.98
C LEU A 12 -2.15 18.92 36.13
N ALA A 13 -2.10 17.66 35.69
CA ALA A 13 -0.86 17.04 35.19
C ALA A 13 -1.17 15.72 34.46
N GLY A 14 -0.56 15.54 33.29
CA GLY A 14 -0.18 14.22 32.80
C GLY A 14 -1.02 13.67 31.65
N GLY A 15 -0.68 14.07 30.43
CA GLY A 15 -0.97 13.27 29.24
C GLY A 15 -0.26 11.92 29.36
N GLY A 16 -1.01 10.83 29.37
CA GLY A 16 -0.52 9.47 29.31
C GLY A 16 -0.79 8.89 27.94
N ILE A 17 0.24 8.90 27.10
CA ILE A 17 0.28 8.34 25.75
C ILE A 17 0.04 6.84 25.85
N GLY A 18 -0.97 6.33 25.12
CA GLY A 18 -1.25 4.90 25.03
C GLY A 18 -0.05 4.16 24.48
N ALA A 19 0.48 3.21 25.27
CA ALA A 19 1.53 2.30 24.84
C ALA A 19 0.95 1.16 23.97
N PRO A 20 1.67 0.73 22.92
CA PRO A 20 1.19 -0.20 21.91
C PRO A 20 1.23 -1.67 22.39
N PRO A 21 0.47 -2.59 21.76
CA PRO A 21 0.74 -4.01 21.90
C PRO A 21 1.92 -4.42 20.99
N LEU A 22 3.05 -4.77 21.59
CA LEU A 22 3.99 -5.77 21.07
C LEU A 22 3.70 -7.02 21.93
N HIS A 23 3.65 -8.27 21.46
CA HIS A 23 4.59 -8.98 20.62
C HIS A 23 3.87 -10.19 20.00
N ALA A 24 4.04 -10.42 18.70
CA ALA A 24 3.86 -11.74 18.11
C ALA A 24 5.22 -12.14 17.52
N ALA A 25 5.88 -13.09 18.20
CA ALA A 25 7.01 -13.82 17.65
C ALA A 25 6.44 -14.78 16.59
N GLY A 26 6.86 -14.61 15.35
CA GLY A 26 6.49 -15.46 14.24
C GLY A 26 7.54 -15.35 13.15
N THR A 27 8.28 -16.43 12.97
CA THR A 27 9.03 -16.85 11.77
C THR A 27 8.99 -15.89 10.58
N MET A 28 10.16 -15.41 10.16
CA MET A 28 10.36 -14.59 8.95
C MET A 28 10.08 -15.39 7.67
N ASP A 29 8.81 -15.60 7.39
CA ASP A 29 8.28 -15.58 6.04
C ASP A 29 7.27 -14.45 6.07
N ALA A 30 7.74 -13.23 5.75
CA ALA A 30 6.85 -12.07 5.69
C ALA A 30 5.72 -12.42 4.72
N PRO A 31 4.45 -12.50 5.18
CA PRO A 31 3.34 -12.86 4.30
C PRO A 31 3.34 -11.90 3.10
N PRO A 32 3.05 -12.37 1.87
CA PRO A 32 2.83 -11.46 0.76
C PRO A 32 1.80 -10.41 1.21
N CYS A 33 2.06 -9.15 0.87
CA CYS A 33 1.22 -8.03 1.29
C CYS A 33 -0.10 -8.07 0.51
N SER A 34 -0.91 -9.11 0.71
CA SER A 34 -2.17 -9.29 0.03
C SER A 34 -3.05 -8.07 0.25
N ALA A 35 -3.64 -7.56 -0.83
CA ALA A 35 -4.38 -6.31 -0.99
C ALA A 35 -5.67 -6.16 -0.13
N ALA A 36 -5.68 -6.64 1.12
CA ALA A 36 -6.83 -6.64 2.02
C ALA A 36 -7.08 -5.28 2.71
N HIS A 37 -6.17 -4.31 2.59
CA HIS A 37 -6.30 -2.99 3.22
C HIS A 37 -6.13 -1.87 2.20
N ALA A 38 -7.21 -1.54 1.50
CA ALA A 38 -7.27 -0.39 0.60
C ALA A 38 -7.50 0.90 1.42
N ALA A 39 -6.50 1.78 1.45
CA ALA A 39 -6.69 3.18 1.83
C ALA A 39 -6.16 4.04 0.67
N ASP A 40 -7.08 4.63 -0.07
CA ASP A 40 -6.81 5.60 -1.13
C ASP A 40 -6.21 6.88 -0.51
N ARG A 41 -4.92 7.10 -0.72
CA ARG A 41 -4.26 8.40 -0.57
C ARG A 41 -3.18 8.53 -1.61
N GLY A 42 -3.48 9.25 -2.70
CA GLY A 42 -2.44 9.80 -3.57
C GLY A 42 -2.92 10.03 -4.99
N GLY A 43 -3.19 11.29 -5.35
CA GLY A 43 -3.63 11.74 -6.68
C GLY A 43 -2.56 11.63 -7.77
N GLY A 44 -2.02 10.43 -7.97
CA GLY A 44 -1.06 10.07 -9.04
C GLY A 44 -1.45 8.80 -9.79
N ASN A 45 -2.51 8.12 -9.38
CA ASN A 45 -3.11 7.02 -10.14
C ASN A 45 -4.01 7.55 -11.26
N VAL A 46 -3.87 6.97 -12.44
CA VAL A 46 -4.69 7.32 -13.61
C VAL A 46 -5.14 6.01 -14.25
N ALA A 47 -6.44 5.82 -14.37
CA ALA A 47 -7.03 4.71 -15.12
C ALA A 47 -7.81 5.27 -16.31
N MET A 48 -7.51 4.80 -17.52
CA MET A 48 -8.32 5.11 -18.70
C MET A 48 -9.64 4.32 -18.65
N PRO A 49 -10.67 4.71 -19.42
CA PRO A 49 -11.89 3.91 -19.54
C PRO A 49 -11.57 2.45 -19.88
N GLY A 50 -12.17 1.50 -19.15
CA GLY A 50 -11.90 0.07 -19.31
C GLY A 50 -10.69 -0.44 -18.50
N ALA A 51 -9.97 0.43 -17.79
CA ALA A 51 -8.93 0.05 -16.86
C ALA A 51 -9.31 0.35 -15.41
N SER A 52 -8.64 -0.31 -14.47
CA SER A 52 -8.79 -0.04 -13.04
C SER A 52 -7.44 -0.04 -12.35
N VAL A 53 -7.34 0.78 -11.30
CA VAL A 53 -6.19 0.83 -10.40
C VAL A 53 -6.72 0.76 -8.98
N ARG A 54 -6.20 -0.19 -8.20
CA ARG A 54 -6.49 -0.32 -6.78
C ARG A 54 -5.17 -0.30 -6.01
N SER A 55 -4.97 0.75 -5.22
CA SER A 55 -3.78 0.87 -4.38
C SER A 55 -4.06 0.37 -2.98
N PHE A 56 -3.02 -0.13 -2.33
CA PHE A 56 -3.06 -0.55 -0.93
C PHE A 56 -1.76 -0.18 -0.23
N SER A 57 -1.85 0.03 1.07
CA SER A 57 -0.70 0.27 1.93
C SER A 57 -0.97 -0.38 3.28
N THR A 58 -0.03 -1.21 3.72
CA THR A 58 0.00 -1.80 5.06
C THR A 58 1.38 -1.54 5.67
N ALA A 59 1.53 -1.65 6.99
CA ALA A 59 2.73 -1.21 7.71
C ALA A 59 4.05 -1.68 7.06
N GLY A 60 4.74 -0.78 6.33
CA GLY A 60 6.01 -1.06 5.65
C GLY A 60 5.91 -1.69 4.26
N CYS A 61 4.72 -1.74 3.66
CA CYS A 61 4.46 -2.29 2.34
C CYS A 61 3.41 -1.46 1.59
N SER A 62 3.74 -1.08 0.36
CA SER A 62 2.83 -0.37 -0.56
C SER A 62 2.64 -1.21 -1.80
N GLY A 63 1.47 -1.15 -2.41
CA GLY A 63 1.23 -1.86 -3.64
C GLY A 63 0.08 -1.30 -4.47
N ALA A 64 0.01 -1.78 -5.70
CA ALA A 64 -1.08 -1.48 -6.61
C ALA A 64 -1.43 -2.69 -7.47
N VAL A 65 -2.72 -2.85 -7.71
CA VAL A 65 -3.29 -3.78 -8.67
C VAL A 65 -3.83 -2.99 -9.85
N LEU A 66 -3.35 -3.29 -11.05
CA LEU A 66 -3.73 -2.69 -12.32
C LEU A 66 -4.34 -3.75 -13.23
N GLN A 67 -5.40 -3.38 -13.95
CA GLN A 67 -6.03 -4.23 -14.97
C GLN A 67 -6.57 -3.34 -16.10
N GLY A 68 -6.57 -3.84 -17.33
CA GLY A 68 -7.03 -3.13 -18.53
C GLY A 68 -5.91 -2.69 -19.48
N ASP A 69 -6.25 -1.88 -20.48
CA ASP A 69 -5.32 -1.52 -21.57
C ASP A 69 -4.30 -0.44 -21.18
N ARG A 70 -4.72 0.54 -20.40
CA ARG A 70 -3.90 1.71 -20.06
C ARG A 70 -4.21 2.24 -18.67
N ALA A 71 -3.21 2.17 -17.80
CA ALA A 71 -3.29 2.63 -16.43
C ALA A 71 -1.92 3.03 -15.90
N THR A 72 -1.88 3.88 -14.89
CA THR A 72 -0.67 4.28 -14.18
C THR A 72 -0.94 4.28 -12.69
N ALA A 73 0.00 3.76 -11.91
CA ALA A 73 0.01 3.81 -10.46
C ALA A 73 1.37 4.28 -9.96
N ILE A 74 1.38 4.98 -8.83
CA ILE A 74 2.59 5.36 -8.11
C ILE A 74 2.61 4.58 -6.80
N VAL A 75 3.64 3.75 -6.60
CA VAL A 75 3.77 2.84 -5.45
C VAL A 75 5.13 3.07 -4.81
N ASP A 76 5.17 3.62 -3.60
CA ASP A 76 6.44 3.91 -2.90
C ASP A 76 7.45 4.74 -3.74
N GLY A 77 6.93 5.60 -4.62
CA GLY A 77 7.74 6.39 -5.58
C GLY A 77 8.01 5.70 -6.92
N ASP A 78 7.74 4.40 -7.05
CA ASP A 78 7.86 3.66 -8.30
C ASP A 78 6.64 3.89 -9.19
N ARG A 79 6.89 4.17 -10.47
CA ARG A 79 5.84 4.36 -11.49
C ARG A 79 5.57 3.05 -12.21
N VAL A 80 4.38 2.50 -11.99
CA VAL A 80 3.89 1.28 -12.63
C VAL A 80 2.92 1.67 -13.74
N GLU A 81 3.16 1.21 -14.96
CA GLU A 81 2.36 1.58 -16.13
C GLU A 81 1.90 0.34 -16.90
N LEU A 82 0.62 0.33 -17.25
CA LEU A 82 0.09 -0.45 -18.37
C LEU A 82 0.06 0.47 -19.58
N ARG A 83 0.83 0.12 -20.61
CA ARG A 83 0.89 0.89 -21.86
C ARG A 83 0.95 -0.06 -23.04
N ASP A 84 -0.09 -0.01 -23.86
CA ASP A 84 -0.20 -0.71 -25.14
C ASP A 84 0.04 -2.24 -24.99
N GLY A 85 -0.59 -2.84 -23.97
CA GLY A 85 -0.48 -4.27 -23.70
C GLY A 85 0.87 -4.71 -23.11
N VAL A 86 1.68 -3.78 -22.62
CA VAL A 86 2.95 -4.06 -21.94
C VAL A 86 2.96 -3.39 -20.58
N VAL A 87 3.49 -4.10 -19.59
CA VAL A 87 3.69 -3.55 -18.25
C VAL A 87 5.11 -2.99 -18.09
N TYR A 88 5.20 -1.80 -17.50
CA TYR A 88 6.46 -1.14 -17.19
C TYR A 88 6.54 -0.75 -15.72
N VAL A 89 7.74 -0.84 -15.15
CA VAL A 89 8.07 -0.25 -13.83
C VAL A 89 9.26 0.67 -14.02
N ASN A 90 9.09 1.96 -13.73
CA ASN A 90 10.11 2.99 -13.95
C ASN A 90 10.71 2.95 -15.36
N GLY A 91 9.87 2.70 -16.38
CA GLY A 91 10.28 2.57 -17.78
C GLY A 91 10.90 1.22 -18.18
N ARG A 92 11.14 0.30 -17.24
CA ARG A 92 11.61 -1.06 -17.54
C ARG A 92 10.44 -1.97 -17.86
N SER A 93 10.49 -2.65 -19.01
CA SER A 93 9.43 -3.58 -19.42
C SER A 93 9.47 -4.88 -18.59
N TYR A 94 8.30 -5.37 -18.21
CA TYR A 94 8.09 -6.71 -17.61
C TYR A 94 7.31 -7.63 -18.56
N GLY A 95 7.26 -7.25 -19.84
CA GLY A 95 6.67 -8.01 -20.92
C GLY A 95 5.18 -7.74 -21.14
N ALA A 96 4.64 -8.45 -22.12
CA ALA A 96 3.27 -8.28 -22.57
C ALA A 96 2.24 -8.80 -21.54
N VAL A 97 1.10 -8.11 -21.48
CA VAL A 97 -0.07 -8.45 -20.67
C VAL A 97 -1.33 -8.19 -21.48
N THR A 98 -2.35 -9.03 -21.31
CA THR A 98 -3.67 -8.76 -21.91
C THR A 98 -4.51 -7.89 -20.97
N PRO A 99 -5.55 -7.21 -21.46
CA PRO A 99 -6.38 -6.34 -20.63
C PRO A 99 -7.13 -7.09 -19.52
N ALA A 100 -7.34 -8.39 -19.68
CA ALA A 100 -7.95 -9.25 -18.67
C ALA A 100 -6.98 -9.65 -17.55
N GLN A 101 -5.67 -9.59 -17.79
CA GLN A 101 -4.67 -9.99 -16.79
C GLN A 101 -4.56 -8.96 -15.69
N THR A 102 -4.36 -9.46 -14.47
CA THR A 102 -4.17 -8.63 -13.29
C THR A 102 -2.68 -8.44 -13.04
N VAL A 103 -2.24 -7.18 -13.03
CA VAL A 103 -0.86 -6.81 -12.69
C VAL A 103 -0.83 -6.32 -11.26
N GLU A 104 -0.06 -7.00 -10.42
CA GLU A 104 0.15 -6.61 -9.02
C GLU A 104 1.61 -6.21 -8.83
N TYR A 105 1.81 -5.01 -8.28
CA TYR A 105 3.11 -4.51 -7.90
C TYR A 105 3.15 -4.27 -6.40
N GLU A 106 4.15 -4.83 -5.72
CA GLU A 106 4.39 -4.70 -4.29
C GLU A 106 5.79 -4.12 -4.06
N ALA A 107 5.86 -3.03 -3.32
CA ALA A 107 7.07 -2.43 -2.79
C ALA A 107 7.06 -2.56 -1.26
N ALA A 108 7.89 -3.47 -0.76
CA ALA A 108 8.26 -3.56 0.65
C ALA A 108 9.68 -3.00 0.83
N ARG A 109 10.04 -2.59 2.05
CA ARG A 109 11.32 -1.94 2.43
C ARG A 109 12.52 -2.28 1.53
N GLU A 110 12.79 -3.57 1.34
CA GLU A 110 13.97 -4.04 0.59
C GLU A 110 13.62 -4.82 -0.68
N ARG A 111 12.34 -5.06 -0.95
CA ARG A 111 11.89 -5.97 -2.02
C ARG A 111 10.81 -5.32 -2.86
N ARG A 112 11.03 -5.37 -4.17
CA ARG A 112 10.05 -4.96 -5.18
C ARG A 112 9.69 -6.19 -6.00
N THR A 113 8.40 -6.48 -6.09
CA THR A 113 7.90 -7.66 -6.80
C THR A 113 6.81 -7.23 -7.76
N LEU A 114 6.89 -7.72 -8.99
CA LEU A 114 5.82 -7.60 -9.97
C LEU A 114 5.26 -9.00 -10.28
N LYS A 115 3.95 -9.14 -10.19
CA LYS A 115 3.21 -10.35 -10.52
C LYS A 115 2.22 -10.05 -11.63
N VAL A 116 2.04 -11.03 -12.52
CA VAL A 116 0.94 -11.02 -13.49
C VAL A 116 0.14 -12.29 -13.27
N ASP A 117 -1.15 -12.15 -12.98
CA ASP A 117 -2.04 -13.24 -12.55
C ASP A 117 -1.42 -14.09 -11.42
N GLY A 118 -0.81 -13.41 -10.44
CA GLY A 118 -0.13 -14.03 -9.31
C GLY A 118 1.27 -14.60 -9.60
N LYS A 119 1.71 -14.66 -10.86
CA LYS A 119 3.04 -15.17 -11.22
C LYS A 119 4.08 -14.06 -11.24
N ILE A 120 5.13 -14.21 -10.43
CA ILE A 120 6.26 -13.27 -10.39
C ILE A 120 6.94 -13.19 -11.77
N ARG A 121 7.19 -11.97 -12.22
CA ARG A 121 7.96 -11.68 -13.43
C ARG A 121 9.22 -10.88 -13.12
N ALA A 122 10.27 -11.20 -13.85
CA ALA A 122 11.48 -10.39 -13.90
C ALA A 122 11.36 -9.34 -15.02
N PRO A 123 12.07 -8.20 -14.90
CA PRO A 123 12.18 -7.26 -16.00
C PRO A 123 12.87 -7.91 -17.21
N LEU A 124 12.43 -7.53 -18.41
CA LEU A 124 13.11 -7.88 -19.66
C LEU A 124 14.42 -7.08 -19.78
N ARG A 125 15.41 -7.70 -20.43
CA ARG A 125 16.73 -7.08 -20.70
C ARG A 125 16.69 -6.21 -21.95
#